data_AF-A0A944C5V5-F1
#
_entry.id   AF-A0A944C5V5-F1
#
_cell.length_a   1.000
_cell.length_b   1.000
_cell.length_c   1.000
_cell.angle_alpha   90.00
_cell.angle_beta   90.00
_cell.angle_gamma   90.00
#
_symmetry.space_group_name_H-M   'P 1'
#
loop_
_entity.id
_entity.type
_entity.pdbx_description
1 polymer ?
#
loop_
_entity_poly.entity_id
_entity_poly.type
_entity_poly.pdbx_seq_one_letter_code
_entity_poly.pdbx_strand_id
1 'polypeptide(L)'
;LQSSPLGAVSFATHEDRVEVRVPPQGSLYVHEHVPAPAFLVELIDLFVTKHHPSKDEVIALFARHSPSYELQDMPAGAEFDYAVHFGDASVDSHYYCFKEEMGHLIYHRFAREDFERLVD
;
A
#
# COMPACT_ATOMS: atom_id res chain seq x y z
N LEU A 1 4.98 30.48 17.39
CA LEU A 1 4.44 29.18 16.97
C LEU A 1 4.84 28.98 15.52
N GLN A 2 5.59 27.93 15.18
CA GLN A 2 5.84 27.60 13.78
C GLN A 2 4.52 27.09 13.16
N SER A 3 4.19 27.57 11.96
CA SER A 3 3.10 27.04 11.16
C SER A 3 3.42 25.61 10.72
N SER A 4 2.43 24.72 10.75
CA SER A 4 2.56 23.37 10.20
C SER A 4 3.03 23.44 8.74
N PRO A 5 3.95 22.57 8.29
CA PRO A 5 4.36 22.53 6.89
C PRO A 5 3.19 22.15 5.96
N LEU A 6 2.18 21.44 6.48
CA LEU A 6 0.93 21.12 5.77
C LEU A 6 0.02 22.34 5.53
N GLY A 7 0.38 23.52 6.04
CA GLY A 7 -0.43 24.73 5.98
C GLY A 7 -1.61 24.70 6.96
N ALA A 8 -2.62 25.54 6.68
CA ALA A 8 -3.85 25.60 7.47
C ALA A 8 -4.82 24.48 7.06
N VAL A 9 -4.67 23.30 7.67
CA VAL A 9 -5.64 22.19 7.55
C VAL A 9 -6.98 22.63 8.14
N SER A 10 -8.08 22.41 7.43
CA SER A 10 -9.44 22.73 7.89
C SER A 10 -10.32 21.51 7.96
N PHE A 11 -11.24 21.51 8.92
CA PHE A 11 -12.18 20.42 9.17
C PHE A 11 -13.61 20.90 8.91
N ALA A 12 -14.42 20.05 8.28
CA ALA A 12 -15.87 20.23 8.17
C ALA A 12 -16.59 18.91 8.50
N THR A 13 -17.87 19.01 8.86
CA THR A 13 -18.71 17.83 9.12
C THR A 13 -19.95 17.90 8.23
N HIS A 14 -20.20 16.81 7.50
CA HIS A 14 -21.31 16.67 6.58
C HIS A 14 -22.06 15.38 6.92
N GLU A 15 -23.20 15.51 7.59
CA GLU A 15 -24.00 14.39 8.10
C GLU A 15 -23.16 13.43 8.97
N ASP A 16 -22.82 12.25 8.45
CA ASP A 16 -22.01 11.21 9.11
C ASP A 16 -20.51 11.30 8.80
N ARG A 17 -20.08 12.25 7.96
CA ARG A 17 -18.70 12.36 7.45
C ARG A 17 -17.93 13.52 8.06
N VAL A 18 -16.65 13.27 8.36
CA VAL A 18 -15.65 14.30 8.63
C VAL A 18 -14.84 14.55 7.37
N GLU A 19 -14.84 15.78 6.88
CA GLU A 19 -13.99 16.24 5.79
C GLU A 19 -12.72 16.89 6.38
N VAL A 20 -11.55 16.45 5.91
CA VAL A 20 -10.25 17.04 6.26
C VAL A 20 -9.64 17.62 4.99
N ARG A 21 -9.57 18.95 4.87
CA ARG A 21 -8.93 19.61 3.72
C ARG A 21 -7.49 19.95 4.04
N VAL A 22 -6.57 19.40 3.25
CA VAL A 22 -5.18 19.85 3.18
C VAL A 22 -5.07 20.89 2.05
N PRO A 23 -4.55 22.10 2.30
CA PRO A 23 -4.37 23.11 1.25
C PRO A 23 -3.25 22.70 0.27
N PRO A 24 -3.19 23.30 -0.95
CA PRO A 24 -2.17 22.95 -1.95
C PRO A 24 -0.71 23.03 -1.45
N GLN A 25 -0.43 23.91 -0.48
CA GLN A 25 0.86 23.98 0.22
C GLN A 25 1.25 22.64 0.84
N GLY A 26 0.32 21.95 1.52
CA GLY A 26 0.62 20.67 2.18
C GLY A 26 0.87 19.55 1.17
N SER A 27 0.15 19.53 0.05
CA SER A 27 0.42 18.60 -1.05
C SER A 27 1.79 18.84 -1.69
N LEU A 28 2.17 20.10 -1.91
CA LEU A 28 3.50 20.46 -2.41
C LEU A 28 4.60 20.07 -1.41
N TYR A 29 4.40 20.35 -0.12
CA TYR A 29 5.35 19.97 0.92
C TYR A 29 5.61 18.45 0.94
N VAL A 30 4.54 17.64 0.87
CA VAL A 30 4.67 16.17 0.78
C VAL A 30 5.44 15.77 -0.47
N HIS A 31 5.11 16.35 -1.63
CA HIS A 31 5.81 16.05 -2.89
C HIS A 31 7.31 16.39 -2.86
N GLU A 32 7.70 17.46 -2.17
CA GLU A 32 9.10 17.93 -2.09
C GLU A 32 9.92 17.25 -0.97
N HIS A 33 9.28 16.84 0.13
CA HIS A 33 9.98 16.44 1.37
C HIS A 33 9.73 14.99 1.80
N VAL A 34 8.68 14.33 1.32
CA VAL A 34 8.42 12.91 1.59
C VAL A 34 8.95 12.10 0.41
N PRO A 35 10.02 11.29 0.58
CA PRO A 35 10.54 10.48 -0.52
C PRO A 35 9.50 9.44 -0.95
N ALA A 36 9.35 9.25 -2.26
CA ALA A 36 8.51 8.19 -2.80
C ALA A 36 9.07 6.82 -2.35
N PRO A 37 8.27 5.92 -1.77
CA PRO A 37 8.74 4.59 -1.37
C PRO A 37 9.13 3.79 -2.62
N ALA A 38 10.41 3.48 -2.78
CA ALA A 38 10.96 2.88 -4.01
C ALA A 38 10.24 1.58 -4.40
N PHE A 39 9.98 0.71 -3.41
CA PHE A 39 9.20 -0.51 -3.61
C PHE A 39 7.78 -0.24 -4.15
N LEU A 40 7.05 0.70 -3.54
CA LEU A 40 5.67 0.98 -3.93
C LEU A 40 5.58 1.61 -5.34
N VAL A 41 6.55 2.43 -5.73
CA VAL A 41 6.66 2.96 -7.10
C VAL A 41 6.86 1.81 -8.10
N GLU A 42 7.83 0.93 -7.86
CA GLU A 42 8.09 -0.21 -8.75
C GLU A 42 6.93 -1.22 -8.80
N LEU A 43 6.18 -1.38 -7.70
CA LEU A 43 4.97 -2.21 -7.66
C LEU A 43 3.85 -1.59 -8.51
N ILE A 44 3.62 -0.27 -8.40
CA ILE A 44 2.64 0.43 -9.24
C ILE A 44 3.05 0.34 -10.71
N ASP A 45 4.32 0.60 -11.04
CA ASP A 45 4.84 0.49 -12.41
C ASP A 45 4.69 -0.92 -12.99
N LEU A 46 4.88 -1.98 -12.19
CA LEU A 46 4.65 -3.36 -12.61
C LEU A 46 3.20 -3.58 -13.05
N PHE A 47 2.22 -3.10 -12.28
CA PHE A 47 0.78 -3.23 -12.59
C PHE A 47 0.31 -2.28 -13.70
N VAL A 48 0.96 -1.14 -13.89
CA VAL A 48 0.64 -0.20 -14.99
C VAL A 48 1.24 -0.68 -16.32
N THR A 49 2.44 -1.27 -16.31
CA THR A 49 3.13 -1.69 -17.54
C THR A 49 2.75 -3.10 -18.00
N LYS A 50 2.30 -3.98 -17.10
CA LYS A 50 1.82 -5.32 -17.44
C LYS A 50 0.33 -5.47 -17.12
N HIS A 51 -0.44 -5.83 -18.14
CA HIS A 51 -1.85 -6.21 -17.97
C HIS A 51 -2.02 -7.40 -17.01
N HIS A 52 -1.03 -8.30 -16.96
CA HIS A 52 -0.93 -9.44 -16.03
C HIS A 52 0.53 -9.59 -15.55
N PRO A 53 0.89 -9.01 -14.40
CA PRO A 53 2.04 -9.50 -13.65
C PRO A 53 1.71 -10.88 -13.06
N SER A 54 2.63 -11.84 -13.12
CA SER A 54 2.46 -13.14 -12.47
C SER A 54 2.84 -13.08 -10.98
N LYS A 55 2.39 -14.06 -10.18
CA LYS A 55 2.83 -14.23 -8.79
C LYS A 55 4.36 -14.24 -8.68
N ASP A 56 5.05 -14.97 -9.55
CA ASP A 56 6.52 -15.04 -9.57
C ASP A 56 7.17 -13.67 -9.84
N GLU A 57 6.57 -12.82 -10.68
CA GLU A 57 7.08 -11.47 -10.96
C GLU A 57 6.87 -10.52 -9.78
N VAL A 58 5.75 -10.65 -9.07
CA VAL A 58 5.51 -9.94 -7.81
C VAL A 58 6.52 -10.39 -6.75
N ILE A 59 6.71 -11.70 -6.56
CA ILE A 59 7.68 -12.22 -5.58
C ILE A 59 9.12 -11.83 -5.94
N ALA A 60 9.49 -11.82 -7.23
CA ALA A 60 10.79 -11.34 -7.68
C ALA A 60 11.00 -9.84 -7.39
N LEU A 61 9.92 -9.04 -7.39
CA LEU A 61 9.98 -7.63 -6.97
C LEU A 61 10.23 -7.53 -5.45
N PHE A 62 9.49 -8.25 -4.61
CA PHE A 62 9.75 -8.27 -3.16
C PHE A 62 11.19 -8.71 -2.85
N ALA A 63 11.65 -9.81 -3.46
CA ALA A 63 13.01 -10.33 -3.31
C ALA A 63 14.11 -9.35 -3.77
N ARG A 64 13.81 -8.42 -4.69
CA ARG A 64 14.75 -7.36 -5.12
C ARG A 64 14.90 -6.26 -4.08
N HIS A 65 13.85 -5.93 -3.32
CA HIS A 65 13.87 -4.87 -2.31
C HIS A 65 14.33 -5.37 -0.93
N SER A 66 14.07 -6.64 -0.58
CA SER A 66 14.62 -7.26 0.63
C SER A 66 14.73 -8.78 0.48
N PRO A 67 15.81 -9.42 1.00
CA PRO A 67 15.84 -10.87 1.18
C PRO A 67 14.94 -11.36 2.32
N SER A 68 14.43 -10.46 3.16
CA SER A 68 13.50 -10.76 4.25
C SER A 68 12.09 -10.30 3.87
N TYR A 69 11.34 -11.21 3.24
CA TYR A 69 9.92 -11.11 2.99
C TYR A 69 9.26 -12.46 3.33
N GLU A 70 7.98 -12.42 3.67
CA GLU A 70 7.17 -13.60 3.96
C GLU A 70 6.01 -13.67 2.96
N LEU A 71 5.79 -14.85 2.40
CA LEU A 71 4.66 -15.18 1.53
C LEU A 71 3.75 -16.14 2.29
N GLN A 72 2.49 -15.76 2.43
CA GLN A 72 1.44 -16.55 3.07
C GLN A 72 0.34 -16.84 2.04
N ASP A 73 0.11 -18.11 1.73
CA ASP A 73 -1.08 -18.50 0.97
C ASP A 73 -2.33 -18.42 1.88
N MET A 74 -3.43 -17.93 1.34
CA MET A 74 -4.67 -17.69 2.09
C MET A 74 -5.56 -18.95 2.11
N PRO A 75 -6.48 -19.09 3.08
CA PRO A 75 -7.42 -20.21 3.12
C PRO A 75 -8.30 -20.28 1.86
N ALA A 76 -8.61 -21.50 1.40
CA ALA A 76 -9.46 -21.70 0.23
C ALA A 76 -10.86 -21.07 0.44
N GLY A 77 -11.23 -20.13 -0.42
CA GLY A 77 -12.47 -19.36 -0.32
C GLY A 77 -12.36 -18.04 0.45
N ALA A 78 -11.16 -17.63 0.88
CA ALA A 78 -10.90 -16.28 1.38
C ALA A 78 -11.08 -15.21 0.28
N GLU A 79 -11.07 -13.93 0.67
CA GLU A 79 -11.20 -12.81 -0.27
C GLU A 79 -10.01 -12.70 -1.24
N PHE A 80 -8.81 -13.10 -0.78
CA PHE A 80 -7.52 -13.04 -1.48
C PHE A 80 -6.91 -14.44 -1.57
N ASP A 81 -6.01 -14.65 -2.53
CA ASP A 81 -5.34 -15.93 -2.76
C ASP A 81 -4.03 -16.07 -1.97
N TYR A 82 -3.28 -14.96 -1.83
CA TYR A 82 -2.03 -14.92 -1.06
C TYR A 82 -1.73 -13.51 -0.54
N ALA A 83 -0.94 -13.42 0.51
CA ALA A 83 -0.43 -12.17 1.07
C ALA A 83 1.11 -12.18 1.10
N VAL A 84 1.72 -11.00 0.93
CA VAL A 84 3.17 -10.79 1.02
C VAL A 84 3.48 -9.56 1.85
N HIS A 85 4.47 -9.64 2.73
CA HIS A 85 4.99 -8.49 3.46
C HIS A 85 6.51 -8.59 3.65
N PHE A 86 7.15 -7.47 3.97
CA PHE A 86 8.55 -7.48 4.39
C PHE A 86 8.69 -7.85 5.87
N GLY A 87 9.77 -8.54 6.22
CA GLY A 87 10.20 -8.67 7.62
C GLY A 87 10.89 -7.41 8.15
N ASP A 88 11.43 -6.59 7.24
CA ASP A 88 12.02 -5.28 7.54
C ASP A 88 11.04 -4.15 7.19
N ALA A 89 10.42 -3.59 8.23
CA ALA A 89 9.46 -2.48 8.12
C ALA A 89 10.08 -1.15 7.63
N SER A 90 11.41 -1.06 7.47
CA SER A 90 12.06 0.10 6.86
C SER A 90 11.94 0.12 5.32
N VAL A 91 11.60 -1.02 4.71
CA VAL A 91 11.33 -1.14 3.27
C VAL A 91 9.88 -0.78 2.97
N ASP A 92 8.93 -1.53 3.56
CA ASP A 92 7.53 -1.14 3.71
C ASP A 92 6.92 -1.93 4.88
N SER A 93 6.05 -1.30 5.68
CA SER A 93 5.43 -1.91 6.87
C SER A 93 4.07 -2.57 6.61
N HIS A 94 3.61 -2.63 5.36
CA HIS A 94 2.25 -3.10 5.01
C HIS A 94 2.22 -4.52 4.47
N TYR A 95 1.04 -5.13 4.61
CA TYR A 95 0.69 -6.43 4.04
C TYR A 95 0.00 -6.21 2.70
N TYR A 96 0.49 -6.89 1.66
CA TYR A 96 -0.05 -6.81 0.31
C TYR A 96 -0.80 -8.10 0.01
N CYS A 97 -2.13 -8.02 -0.02
CA CYS A 97 -3.01 -9.16 -0.27
C CYS A 97 -3.41 -9.15 -1.75
N PHE A 98 -3.10 -10.24 -2.45
CA PHE A 98 -3.28 -10.38 -3.90
C PHE A 98 -4.40 -11.36 -4.24
N LYS A 99 -5.14 -11.06 -5.31
CA LYS A 99 -6.21 -11.91 -5.83
C LYS A 99 -6.17 -11.98 -7.35
N GLU A 100 -6.33 -13.17 -7.91
CA GLU A 100 -6.62 -13.37 -9.33
C GLU A 100 -8.14 -13.40 -9.56
N GLU A 101 -8.69 -12.33 -10.13
CA GLU A 101 -10.13 -12.18 -10.38
C GLU A 101 -10.42 -11.90 -11.86
N MET A 102 -11.27 -12.73 -12.47
CA MET A 102 -11.67 -12.64 -13.90
C MET A 102 -10.51 -12.65 -14.90
N GLY A 103 -9.35 -13.19 -14.51
CA GLY A 103 -8.12 -12.95 -15.26
C GLY A 103 -7.77 -11.47 -15.22
N HIS A 104 -7.46 -10.99 -14.01
CA HIS A 104 -6.71 -9.79 -13.62
C HIS A 104 -6.10 -10.08 -12.25
N LEU A 105 -4.81 -9.77 -12.04
CA LEU A 105 -4.25 -9.71 -10.69
C LEU A 105 -4.60 -8.34 -10.09
N ILE A 106 -5.22 -8.34 -8.92
CA ILE A 106 -5.47 -7.13 -8.10
C ILE A 106 -4.76 -7.27 -6.75
N TYR A 107 -4.51 -6.16 -6.07
CA TYR A 107 -3.96 -6.16 -4.72
C TYR A 107 -4.57 -5.08 -3.84
N HIS A 108 -4.74 -5.41 -2.55
CA HIS A 108 -5.03 -4.45 -1.48
C HIS A 108 -3.84 -4.37 -0.53
N ARG A 109 -3.64 -3.21 0.10
CA ARG A 109 -2.54 -2.92 1.04
C ARG A 109 -3.12 -2.60 2.41
N PHE A 110 -2.79 -3.40 3.41
CA PHE A 110 -3.31 -3.30 4.77
C PHE A 110 -2.20 -2.91 5.76
N ALA A 111 -2.57 -2.17 6.80
CA ALA A 111 -1.76 -2.13 8.02
C ALA A 111 -1.75 -3.54 8.65
N ARG A 112 -0.72 -3.84 9.45
CA ARG A 112 -0.58 -5.15 10.09
C ARG A 112 -1.83 -5.52 10.91
N GLU A 113 -2.34 -4.57 11.68
CA GLU A 113 -3.49 -4.76 12.56
C GLU A 113 -4.80 -4.99 11.79
N ASP A 114 -4.90 -4.50 10.55
CA ASP A 114 -6.05 -4.73 9.68
C ASP A 114 -5.92 -6.06 8.92
N PHE A 115 -4.70 -6.47 8.56
CA PHE A 115 -4.44 -7.81 8.03
C PHE A 115 -4.71 -8.89 9.09
N GLU A 116 -4.27 -8.70 10.33
CA GLU A 116 -4.53 -9.63 11.43
C GLU A 116 -6.04 -9.83 11.69
N ARG A 117 -6.88 -8.81 11.42
CA ARG A 117 -8.36 -8.93 11.47
C ARG A 117 -9.00 -9.54 10.23
N LEU A 118 -8.29 -9.57 9.11
CA LEU A 118 -8.76 -10.16 7.84
C LEU A 118 -8.61 -11.70 7.84
N VAL A 119 -7.72 -12.23 8.67
CA VAL A 119 -7.35 -13.65 8.73
C VAL A 119 -7.86 -14.39 9.99
N ASP A 120 -8.57 -13.68 10.88
CA ASP A 120 -9.23 -14.21 12.10
C ASP A 120 -10.66 -14.70 11.81
#